data_AF-A0A7V8VMN2-F1
#
_entry.id   AF-A0A7V8VMN2-F1
#
_cell.length_a   1.000
_cell.length_b   1.000
_cell.length_c   1.000
_cell.angle_alpha   90.00
_cell.angle_beta   90.00
_cell.angle_gamma   90.00
#
_symmetry.space_group_name_H-M   'P 1'
#
loop_
_entity.id
_entity.type
_entity.pdbx_description
1 polymer ?
#
loop_
_entity_poly.entity_id
_entity_poly.type
_entity_poly.pdbx_seq_one_letter_code
_entity_poly.pdbx_strand_id
1 'polypeptide(L)'
;MTKGVLLHPAGAMQLRRVLILADSSARWKIAGLRQLDRLLLSLHEFAGATQPNVPVKVCVFWDPAIASCERWVPDTSKLDGLEVIESADEFLAREAPDLALNTRLLLYRESLPSLIAASEQPAGAADAPATEWQDLLRESQGAVPASQGNGEVICWEHLETRADIAGCERRLLKNSGKSQDGLAARFVNRPLSRFISRWLLRTSLTPSTWSMGIFILPLCASVAFVQGTYAGFVAGCAIFQLYSILDGCDGEIARAKFLQSEFGRRLDSLCDLIGNALLALTLG
;
A
#
# COMPACT_ATOMS: atom_id res chain seq x y z
N MET A 1 11.64 16.90 13.89
CA MET A 1 10.41 17.69 14.01
C MET A 1 10.20 18.43 12.70
N THR A 2 9.49 17.83 11.77
CA THR A 2 9.10 18.48 10.52
C THR A 2 7.61 18.24 10.42
N LYS A 3 6.84 19.26 10.77
CA LYS A 3 5.40 19.28 10.54
C LYS A 3 5.22 19.05 9.05
N GLY A 4 4.81 17.84 8.69
CA GLY A 4 4.24 17.58 7.37
C GLY A 4 3.17 18.63 7.15
N VAL A 5 3.27 19.31 6.03
CA VAL A 5 2.30 20.26 5.55
C VAL A 5 0.94 19.55 5.54
N LEU A 6 0.20 19.70 6.64
CA LEU A 6 -1.25 19.51 6.67
C LEU A 6 -1.79 20.67 5.86
N LEU A 7 -1.77 20.51 4.53
CA LEU A 7 -2.82 21.09 3.72
C LEU A 7 -4.10 20.47 4.26
N HIS A 8 -4.74 21.15 5.21
CA HIS A 8 -6.16 20.99 5.43
C HIS A 8 -6.82 21.33 4.10
N PRO A 9 -7.38 20.36 3.35
CA PRO A 9 -8.17 20.71 2.21
C PRO A 9 -9.43 21.38 2.75
N ALA A 10 -9.74 22.54 2.21
CA ALA A 10 -11.04 23.17 2.38
C ALA A 10 -12.13 22.13 2.06
N GLY A 11 -13.01 21.86 3.03
CA GLY A 11 -14.10 20.88 2.91
C GLY A 11 -13.61 19.42 2.98
N ALA A 12 -13.35 18.89 4.18
CA ALA A 12 -13.09 17.46 4.33
C ALA A 12 -14.33 16.66 3.91
N MET A 13 -14.32 16.10 2.70
CA MET A 13 -15.41 15.25 2.21
C MET A 13 -15.61 14.09 3.20
N GLN A 14 -16.78 14.04 3.82
CA GLN A 14 -17.17 12.93 4.67
C GLN A 14 -17.71 11.79 3.79
N LEU A 15 -16.87 10.81 3.47
CA LEU A 15 -17.37 9.55 2.91
C LEU A 15 -18.17 8.80 3.98
N ARG A 16 -19.44 8.51 3.68
CA ARG A 16 -20.34 7.72 4.52
C ARG A 16 -20.74 6.42 3.84
N ARG A 17 -20.82 6.40 2.52
CA ARG A 17 -21.36 5.31 1.72
C ARG A 17 -20.46 5.04 0.52
N VAL A 18 -19.80 3.89 0.51
CA VAL A 18 -18.90 3.49 -0.57
C VAL A 18 -19.40 2.19 -1.20
N LEU A 19 -19.51 2.21 -2.52
CA LEU A 19 -19.82 1.04 -3.33
C LEU A 19 -18.53 0.44 -3.89
N ILE A 20 -18.30 -0.86 -3.69
CA ILE A 20 -17.21 -1.60 -4.32
C ILE A 20 -17.80 -2.59 -5.32
N LEU A 21 -17.56 -2.35 -6.60
CA LEU A 21 -17.92 -3.24 -7.70
C LEU A 21 -16.85 -4.32 -7.83
N ALA A 22 -17.21 -5.54 -7.42
CA ALA A 22 -16.31 -6.68 -7.39
C ALA A 22 -16.58 -7.61 -8.58
N ASP A 23 -15.52 -7.99 -9.28
CA ASP A 23 -15.58 -8.98 -10.35
C ASP A 23 -14.46 -10.02 -10.18
N SER A 24 -14.12 -10.74 -11.26
CA SER A 24 -12.99 -11.70 -11.25
C SER A 24 -11.64 -11.11 -10.79
N SER A 25 -11.45 -9.79 -10.87
CA SER A 25 -10.25 -9.09 -10.42
C SER A 25 -10.12 -8.98 -8.90
N ALA A 26 -11.22 -9.16 -8.15
CA ALA A 26 -11.22 -9.14 -6.69
C ALA A 26 -10.17 -10.10 -6.09
N ARG A 27 -9.91 -11.24 -6.75
CA ARG A 27 -8.95 -12.28 -6.32
C ARG A 27 -7.52 -12.02 -6.75
N TRP A 28 -7.28 -11.04 -7.61
CA TRP A 28 -5.94 -10.79 -8.14
C TRP A 28 -5.03 -10.37 -7.00
N LYS A 29 -3.94 -11.12 -6.82
CA LYS A 29 -2.92 -10.83 -5.83
C LYS A 29 -1.87 -9.96 -6.47
N ILE A 30 -1.65 -8.78 -5.89
CA ILE A 30 -0.65 -7.82 -6.33
C ILE A 30 0.14 -7.42 -5.10
N ALA A 31 1.45 -7.67 -5.13
CA ALA A 31 2.32 -7.50 -3.96
C ALA A 31 1.85 -8.30 -2.73
N GLY A 32 1.29 -9.49 -2.96
CA GLY A 32 0.85 -10.41 -1.90
C GLY A 32 -0.52 -10.14 -1.29
N LEU A 33 -1.20 -9.05 -1.69
CA LEU A 33 -2.54 -8.67 -1.20
C LEU A 33 -3.58 -8.81 -2.31
N ARG A 34 -4.80 -9.29 -2.00
CA ARG A 34 -5.89 -9.35 -2.98
C ARG A 34 -6.47 -7.94 -3.21
N GLN A 35 -7.02 -7.67 -4.38
CA GLN A 35 -7.54 -6.33 -4.69
C GLN A 35 -8.70 -5.91 -3.78
N LEU A 36 -9.64 -6.81 -3.48
CA LEU A 36 -10.74 -6.48 -2.57
C LEU A 36 -10.23 -6.14 -1.16
N ASP A 37 -9.28 -6.93 -0.63
CA ASP A 37 -8.64 -6.66 0.67
C ASP A 37 -7.95 -5.28 0.66
N ARG A 38 -7.26 -4.94 -0.44
CA ARG A 38 -6.57 -3.65 -0.61
C ARG A 38 -7.51 -2.47 -0.58
N LEU A 39 -8.65 -2.54 -1.29
CA LEU A 39 -9.63 -1.45 -1.30
C LEU A 39 -10.21 -1.23 0.11
N LEU A 40 -10.58 -2.33 0.80
CA LEU A 40 -11.10 -2.26 2.16
C LEU A 40 -10.06 -1.71 3.15
N LEU A 41 -8.80 -2.13 3.06
CA LEU A 41 -7.72 -1.60 3.90
C LEU A 41 -7.49 -0.10 3.63
N SER A 42 -7.54 0.33 2.37
CA SER A 42 -7.42 1.75 2.02
C SER A 42 -8.58 2.58 2.58
N LEU A 43 -9.81 2.03 2.57
CA LEU A 43 -10.99 2.69 3.15
C LEU A 43 -10.90 2.75 4.68
N HIS A 44 -10.45 1.67 5.32
CA HIS A 44 -10.26 1.61 6.76
C HIS A 44 -9.24 2.65 7.24
N GLU A 45 -8.08 2.75 6.58
CA GLU A 45 -7.07 3.77 6.92
C GLU A 45 -7.62 5.19 6.73
N PHE A 46 -8.39 5.43 5.66
CA PHE A 46 -9.03 6.72 5.42
C PHE A 46 -10.08 7.06 6.50
N ALA A 47 -10.93 6.11 6.85
CA ALA A 47 -11.97 6.28 7.87
C ALA A 47 -11.33 6.59 9.23
N GLY A 48 -10.30 5.84 9.63
CA GLY A 48 -9.57 6.08 10.87
C GLY A 48 -8.85 7.43 10.91
N ALA A 49 -8.32 7.90 9.78
CA ALA A 49 -7.62 9.19 9.69
C ALA A 49 -8.57 10.40 9.65
N THR A 50 -9.71 10.29 8.97
CA THR A 50 -10.56 11.44 8.63
C THR A 50 -11.83 11.50 9.48
N GLN A 51 -12.39 10.35 9.87
CA GLN A 51 -13.70 10.24 10.51
C GLN A 51 -13.75 9.11 11.56
N PRO A 52 -12.94 9.16 12.62
CA PRO A 52 -12.74 8.02 13.53
C PRO A 52 -14.00 7.56 14.29
N ASN A 53 -15.04 8.40 14.38
CA ASN A 53 -16.27 8.12 15.12
C ASN A 53 -17.49 7.86 14.23
N VAL A 54 -17.33 7.88 12.90
CA VAL A 54 -18.42 7.67 11.95
C VAL A 54 -18.07 6.48 11.07
N PRO A 55 -18.79 5.35 11.19
CA PRO A 55 -18.48 4.20 10.35
C PRO A 55 -18.83 4.50 8.89
N VAL A 56 -17.94 4.09 7.99
CA VAL A 56 -18.17 4.13 6.55
C VAL A 56 -18.91 2.86 6.15
N LYS A 57 -20.10 3.02 5.60
CA LYS A 57 -20.90 1.91 5.07
C LYS A 57 -20.34 1.49 3.72
N VAL A 58 -19.89 0.25 3.62
CA VAL A 58 -19.29 -0.31 2.42
C VAL A 58 -20.18 -1.42 1.89
N CYS A 59 -20.62 -1.32 0.64
CA CYS A 59 -21.33 -2.42 -0.03
C CYS A 59 -20.43 -3.05 -1.10
N VAL A 60 -20.24 -4.37 -1.03
CA VAL A 60 -19.50 -5.11 -2.07
C VAL A 60 -20.50 -5.70 -3.04
N PHE A 61 -20.68 -5.04 -4.18
CA PHE A 61 -21.59 -5.48 -5.23
C PHE A 61 -20.86 -6.32 -6.27
N TRP A 62 -21.10 -7.63 -6.21
CA TRP A 62 -20.51 -8.61 -7.11
C TRP A 62 -21.16 -8.61 -8.49
N ASP A 63 -20.33 -8.76 -9.52
CA ASP A 63 -20.78 -9.04 -10.89
C ASP A 63 -21.74 -10.24 -10.88
N PRO A 64 -22.98 -10.08 -11.38
CA PRO A 64 -23.95 -11.17 -11.47
C PRO A 64 -23.43 -12.40 -12.21
N ALA A 65 -22.49 -12.24 -13.16
CA ALA A 65 -21.87 -13.33 -13.90
C ALA A 65 -20.95 -14.23 -13.04
N ILE A 66 -20.47 -13.75 -11.89
CA ILE A 66 -19.60 -14.51 -11.00
C ILE A 66 -20.44 -15.42 -10.10
N ALA A 67 -20.14 -16.72 -10.07
CA ALA A 67 -20.87 -17.68 -9.26
C ALA A 67 -20.81 -17.35 -7.76
N SER A 68 -21.90 -17.57 -7.02
CA SER A 68 -21.99 -17.22 -5.58
C SER A 68 -20.91 -17.88 -4.72
N CYS A 69 -20.41 -19.08 -5.09
CA CYS A 69 -19.33 -19.77 -4.38
C CYS A 69 -17.94 -19.11 -4.58
N GLU A 70 -17.80 -18.26 -5.59
CA GLU A 70 -16.57 -17.50 -5.86
C GLU A 70 -16.56 -16.13 -5.18
N ARG A 71 -17.74 -15.65 -4.75
CA ARG A 71 -17.92 -14.38 -4.03
C ARG A 71 -17.49 -14.55 -2.57
N TRP A 72 -16.81 -13.55 -2.02
CA TRP A 72 -16.50 -13.50 -0.59
C TRP A 72 -16.41 -12.05 -0.13
N VAL A 73 -16.63 -11.82 1.15
CA VAL A 73 -16.25 -10.57 1.79
C VAL A 73 -15.11 -10.90 2.75
N PRO A 74 -13.99 -10.15 2.74
CA PRO A 74 -12.92 -10.34 3.70
C PRO A 74 -13.42 -10.18 5.14
N ASP A 75 -12.77 -10.86 6.09
CA ASP A 75 -13.09 -10.69 7.50
C ASP A 75 -12.82 -9.25 7.94
N THR A 76 -13.89 -8.51 8.23
CA THR A 76 -13.84 -7.10 8.61
C THR A 76 -13.80 -6.90 10.12
N SER A 77 -13.69 -7.96 10.93
CA SER A 77 -13.58 -7.86 12.40
C SER A 77 -12.40 -7.01 12.88
N LYS A 78 -11.37 -6.85 12.04
CA LYS A 78 -10.18 -6.02 12.30
C LYS A 78 -10.21 -4.67 11.60
N LEU A 79 -11.27 -4.37 10.85
CA LEU A 79 -11.42 -3.14 10.07
C LEU A 79 -12.40 -2.22 10.80
N ASP A 80 -12.00 -1.75 11.97
CA ASP A 80 -12.80 -0.82 12.77
C ASP A 80 -13.18 0.42 11.94
N GLY A 81 -14.41 0.91 12.12
CA GLY A 81 -14.92 2.05 11.35
C GLY A 81 -15.43 1.72 9.94
N LEU A 82 -15.46 0.44 9.53
CA LEU A 82 -16.19 0.00 8.35
C LEU A 82 -17.42 -0.84 8.74
N GLU A 83 -18.56 -0.56 8.12
CA GLU A 83 -19.78 -1.35 8.24
C GLU A 83 -20.09 -1.97 6.87
N VAL A 84 -19.94 -3.30 6.73
CA VAL A 84 -20.18 -3.96 5.44
C VAL A 84 -21.66 -4.31 5.29
N ILE A 85 -22.25 -3.89 4.17
CA ILE A 85 -23.63 -4.17 3.80
C ILE A 85 -23.67 -5.23 2.70
N GLU A 86 -24.37 -6.33 2.96
CA GLU A 86 -24.44 -7.49 2.07
C GLU A 86 -25.41 -7.30 0.88
N SER A 87 -26.47 -6.50 1.07
CA SER A 87 -27.50 -6.26 0.06
C SER A 87 -27.20 -5.02 -0.77
N ALA A 88 -26.78 -5.21 -2.03
CA ALA A 88 -26.57 -4.12 -2.98
C ALA A 88 -27.88 -3.39 -3.32
N ASP A 89 -28.98 -4.13 -3.47
CA ASP A 89 -30.29 -3.56 -3.80
C ASP A 89 -30.79 -2.62 -2.70
N GLU A 90 -30.68 -3.03 -1.43
CA GLU A 90 -31.05 -2.17 -0.29
C GLU A 90 -30.11 -0.95 -0.19
N PHE A 91 -28.82 -1.16 -0.45
CA PHE A 91 -27.83 -0.09 -0.42
C PHE A 91 -28.11 0.98 -1.47
N LEU A 92 -28.37 0.59 -2.71
CA LEU A 92 -28.65 1.51 -3.83
C LEU A 92 -30.03 2.15 -3.73
N ALA A 93 -31.05 1.43 -3.22
CA ALA A 93 -32.41 1.95 -3.09
C ALA A 93 -32.54 3.07 -2.05
N ARG A 94 -31.67 3.11 -1.05
CA ARG A 94 -31.73 4.11 0.03
C ARG A 94 -31.22 5.49 -0.40
N GLU A 95 -30.04 5.54 -1.01
CA GLU A 95 -29.34 6.77 -1.40
C GLU A 95 -28.18 6.43 -2.34
N ALA A 96 -27.78 7.38 -3.19
CA ALA A 96 -26.61 7.22 -4.03
C ALA A 96 -25.33 7.06 -3.18
N PRO A 97 -24.35 6.24 -3.62
CA PRO A 97 -23.04 6.17 -2.97
C PRO A 97 -22.28 7.49 -3.12
N ASP A 98 -21.50 7.86 -2.09
CA ASP A 98 -20.59 9.00 -2.14
C ASP A 98 -19.40 8.72 -3.07
N LEU A 99 -19.01 7.44 -3.18
CA LEU A 99 -17.91 6.98 -4.01
C LEU A 99 -18.16 5.55 -4.50
N ALA A 100 -17.94 5.32 -5.80
CA ALA A 100 -17.95 3.99 -6.39
C ALA A 100 -16.54 3.59 -6.84
N LEU A 101 -16.04 2.47 -6.34
CA LEU A 101 -14.75 1.89 -6.69
C LEU A 101 -14.98 0.52 -7.33
N ASN A 102 -14.01 0.04 -8.12
CA ASN A 102 -14.05 -1.32 -8.66
C ASN A 102 -12.76 -2.08 -8.34
N THR A 103 -12.83 -3.41 -8.32
CA THR A 103 -11.67 -4.26 -7.94
C THR A 103 -10.52 -4.27 -8.97
N ARG A 104 -10.70 -3.65 -10.13
CA ARG A 104 -9.62 -3.41 -11.11
C ARG A 104 -8.76 -2.20 -10.75
N LEU A 105 -9.23 -1.33 -9.85
CA LEU A 105 -8.48 -0.17 -9.39
C LEU A 105 -7.44 -0.59 -8.34
N LEU A 106 -6.16 -0.43 -8.68
CA LEU A 106 -5.08 -0.47 -7.71
C LEU A 106 -4.97 0.87 -6.99
N LEU A 107 -5.20 0.86 -5.68
CA LEU A 107 -4.88 1.98 -4.79
C LEU A 107 -3.52 1.78 -4.11
N TYR A 108 -2.70 2.83 -4.12
CA TYR A 108 -1.51 2.87 -3.30
C TYR A 108 -1.93 3.24 -1.87
N ARG A 109 -1.10 2.93 -0.89
CA ARG A 109 -1.37 3.32 0.50
C ARG A 109 -1.44 4.84 0.62
N GLU A 110 -2.38 5.34 1.44
CA GLU A 110 -2.61 6.78 1.66
C GLU A 110 -3.01 7.58 0.39
N SER A 111 -3.40 6.90 -0.70
CA SER A 111 -3.79 7.55 -1.97
C SER A 111 -5.25 7.99 -2.05
N LEU A 112 -6.12 7.42 -1.21
CA LEU A 112 -7.57 7.62 -1.31
C LEU A 112 -8.01 9.10 -1.18
N PRO A 113 -7.45 9.92 -0.26
CA PRO A 113 -7.77 11.35 -0.23
C PRO A 113 -7.49 12.07 -1.55
N SER A 114 -6.37 11.76 -2.19
CA SER A 114 -5.98 12.34 -3.48
C SER A 114 -6.89 11.87 -4.62
N LEU A 115 -7.34 10.61 -4.58
CA LEU A 115 -8.31 10.09 -5.54
C LEU A 115 -9.65 10.84 -5.42
N ILE A 116 -10.15 10.99 -4.20
CA ILE A 116 -11.42 11.68 -3.93
C ILE A 116 -11.36 13.12 -4.43
N ALA A 117 -10.31 13.86 -4.06
CA ALA A 117 -10.10 15.24 -4.52
C ALA A 117 -10.03 15.34 -6.06
N ALA A 118 -9.50 14.32 -6.73
CA ALA A 118 -9.43 14.27 -8.18
C ALA A 118 -10.77 13.88 -8.84
N SER A 119 -11.62 13.13 -8.14
CA SER A 119 -12.96 12.72 -8.61
C SER A 119 -14.03 13.81 -8.51
N GLU A 120 -13.77 14.91 -7.77
CA GLU A 120 -14.68 16.06 -7.62
C GLU A 120 -14.83 16.93 -8.89
N GLN A 121 -14.20 16.57 -10.01
CA GLN A 121 -14.48 17.25 -11.29
C GLN A 121 -15.93 16.95 -11.72
N PRO A 122 -16.76 17.96 -11.99
CA PRO A 122 -18.21 17.78 -12.06
C PRO A 122 -18.58 16.94 -13.28
N ALA A 123 -18.93 15.68 -13.04
CA ALA A 123 -19.70 14.89 -13.99
C ALA A 123 -21.06 15.59 -14.14
N GLY A 124 -21.35 16.04 -15.36
CA GLY A 124 -22.63 16.64 -15.71
C GLY A 124 -23.78 15.74 -15.28
N ALA A 125 -24.86 16.36 -14.80
CA ALA A 125 -26.07 15.72 -14.30
C ALA A 125 -26.44 14.47 -15.11
N ALA A 126 -26.24 13.29 -14.51
CA ALA A 126 -26.74 12.04 -15.04
C ALA A 126 -28.23 11.91 -14.73
N ASP A 127 -28.98 11.38 -15.70
CA ASP A 127 -30.33 10.84 -15.51
C ASP A 127 -30.34 9.74 -14.43
N ALA A 128 -31.54 9.32 -14.00
CA ALA A 128 -31.80 8.40 -12.89
C ALA A 128 -30.66 7.40 -12.55
N PRO A 129 -30.34 7.21 -11.26
CA PRO A 129 -29.15 6.47 -10.84
C PRO A 129 -29.12 5.07 -11.43
N ALA A 130 -28.00 4.72 -12.09
CA ALA A 130 -27.79 3.39 -12.62
C ALA A 130 -27.88 2.35 -11.50
N THR A 131 -28.67 1.30 -11.73
CA THR A 131 -28.81 0.17 -10.79
C THR A 131 -28.17 -1.11 -11.34
N GLU A 132 -27.97 -1.18 -12.67
CA GLU A 132 -27.30 -2.31 -13.30
C GLU A 132 -25.80 -2.27 -13.04
N TRP A 133 -25.24 -3.44 -12.73
CA TRP A 133 -23.82 -3.59 -12.40
C TRP A 133 -22.88 -3.08 -13.50
N GLN A 134 -23.22 -3.29 -14.77
CA GLN A 134 -22.37 -2.86 -15.90
C GLN A 134 -22.31 -1.35 -16.05
N ASP A 135 -23.43 -0.65 -15.84
CA ASP A 135 -23.50 0.80 -15.96
C ASP A 135 -22.77 1.45 -14.78
N LEU A 136 -22.98 0.94 -13.56
CA LEU A 136 -22.21 1.33 -12.38
C LEU A 136 -20.70 1.13 -12.58
N LEU A 137 -20.28 0.04 -13.24
CA LEU A 137 -18.87 -0.19 -13.55
C LEU A 137 -18.32 0.88 -14.49
N ARG A 138 -19.04 1.19 -15.58
CA ARG A 138 -18.62 2.23 -16.54
C ARG A 138 -18.54 3.60 -15.87
N GLU A 139 -19.51 3.94 -15.03
CA GLU A 139 -19.51 5.18 -14.24
C GLU A 139 -18.30 5.24 -13.30
N SER A 140 -18.02 4.16 -12.56
CA SER A 140 -16.86 4.10 -11.65
C SER A 140 -15.53 4.25 -12.40
N GLN A 141 -15.42 3.75 -13.62
CA GLN A 141 -14.22 3.90 -14.46
C GLN A 141 -14.08 5.33 -14.99
N GLY A 142 -15.18 5.98 -15.37
CA GLY A 142 -15.18 7.37 -15.83
C GLY A 142 -14.92 8.38 -14.72
N ALA A 143 -15.33 8.07 -13.48
CA ALA A 143 -15.13 8.93 -12.31
C ALA A 143 -13.70 8.92 -11.76
N VAL A 144 -12.90 7.90 -12.08
CA VAL A 144 -11.51 7.81 -11.66
C VAL A 144 -10.62 8.47 -12.71
N PRO A 145 -9.99 9.63 -12.40
CA PRO A 145 -9.16 10.30 -13.38
C PRO A 145 -7.94 9.45 -13.74
N ALA A 146 -7.54 9.55 -15.01
CA ALA A 146 -6.32 8.91 -15.49
C ALA A 146 -5.14 9.35 -14.62
N SER A 147 -4.32 8.38 -14.21
CA SER A 147 -3.11 8.61 -13.43
C SER A 147 -2.17 9.54 -14.21
N GLN A 148 -2.20 10.85 -13.96
CA GLN A 148 -1.40 11.80 -14.72
C GLN A 148 0.07 11.70 -14.30
N GLY A 149 0.90 11.15 -15.18
CA GLY A 149 2.35 11.02 -15.03
C GLY A 149 3.14 12.29 -15.33
N ASN A 150 2.67 13.47 -14.90
CA ASN A 150 3.34 14.76 -15.16
C ASN A 150 4.38 15.13 -14.08
N GLY A 151 5.16 14.15 -13.62
CA GLY A 151 6.17 14.33 -12.58
C GLY A 151 5.65 14.22 -11.14
N GLU A 152 4.33 14.12 -10.95
CA GLU A 152 3.72 13.77 -9.66
C GLU A 152 3.69 12.26 -9.43
N VAL A 153 3.67 11.87 -8.16
CA VAL A 153 3.67 10.46 -7.74
C VAL A 153 2.34 9.84 -8.19
N ILE A 154 2.42 8.81 -9.04
CA ILE A 154 1.26 7.98 -9.39
C ILE A 154 0.73 7.32 -8.11
N CYS A 155 -0.48 7.71 -7.71
CA CYS A 155 -1.14 7.29 -6.47
C CYS A 155 -2.17 6.16 -6.70
N TRP A 156 -2.61 5.93 -7.93
CA TRP A 156 -3.49 4.82 -8.30
C TRP A 156 -3.28 4.40 -9.76
N GLU A 157 -3.73 3.20 -10.10
CA GLU A 157 -3.64 2.65 -11.45
C GLU A 157 -4.82 1.71 -11.74
N HIS A 158 -5.37 1.73 -12.96
CA HIS A 158 -6.42 0.79 -13.38
C HIS A 158 -5.79 -0.43 -14.08
N LEU A 159 -6.30 -1.62 -13.79
CA LEU A 159 -5.80 -2.88 -14.35
C LEU A 159 -6.87 -3.55 -15.18
N GLU A 160 -6.62 -3.71 -16.47
CA GLU A 160 -7.54 -4.40 -17.37
C GLU A 160 -7.33 -5.91 -17.32
N THR A 161 -6.08 -6.34 -17.24
CA THR A 161 -5.71 -7.74 -17.39
C THR A 161 -4.71 -8.20 -16.32
N ARG A 162 -4.60 -9.53 -16.16
CA ARG A 162 -3.59 -10.14 -15.29
C ARG A 162 -2.15 -9.88 -15.77
N ALA A 163 -1.94 -9.55 -17.04
CA ALA A 163 -0.62 -9.24 -17.57
C ALA A 163 -0.05 -7.94 -16.97
N ASP A 164 -0.94 -7.01 -16.58
CA ASP A 164 -0.57 -5.70 -16.05
C ASP A 164 0.01 -5.78 -14.63
N ILE A 165 -0.33 -6.85 -13.88
CA ILE A 165 0.07 -7.06 -12.48
C ILE A 165 1.58 -6.93 -12.30
N ALA A 166 2.38 -7.57 -13.16
CA ALA A 166 3.84 -7.57 -13.01
C ALA A 166 4.46 -6.19 -13.25
N GLY A 167 3.91 -5.40 -14.18
CA GLY A 167 4.32 -4.02 -14.42
C GLY A 167 3.90 -3.11 -13.27
N CYS A 168 2.70 -3.33 -12.76
CA CYS A 168 2.10 -2.60 -11.67
C CYS A 168 2.88 -2.79 -10.35
N GLU A 169 3.26 -4.02 -10.00
CA GLU A 169 4.12 -4.31 -8.85
C GLU A 169 5.47 -3.58 -8.92
N ARG A 170 6.06 -3.49 -10.13
CA ARG A 170 7.32 -2.76 -10.33
C ARG A 170 7.14 -1.27 -10.07
N ARG A 171 6.04 -0.66 -10.54
CA ARG A 171 5.71 0.75 -10.28
C ARG A 171 5.40 1.00 -8.80
N LEU A 172 4.65 0.10 -8.16
CA LEU A 172 4.34 0.15 -6.73
C LEU A 172 5.62 0.21 -5.88
N LEU A 173 6.57 -0.69 -6.15
CA LEU A 173 7.87 -0.71 -5.47
C LEU A 173 8.75 0.50 -5.82
N LYS A 174 8.72 0.96 -7.07
CA LYS A 174 9.47 2.14 -7.52
C LYS A 174 9.04 3.40 -6.75
N ASN A 175 7.72 3.59 -6.60
CA ASN A 175 7.15 4.76 -5.92
C ASN A 175 7.17 4.62 -4.39
N SER A 176 7.50 3.44 -3.86
CA SER A 176 7.66 3.21 -2.42
C SER A 176 8.97 3.76 -1.84
N GLY A 177 9.79 4.49 -2.62
CA GLY A 177 11.05 5.07 -2.13
C GLY A 177 10.84 6.23 -1.17
N LYS A 178 11.72 6.41 -0.18
CA LYS A 178 11.71 7.60 0.71
C LYS A 178 12.33 8.78 -0.06
N SER A 179 11.74 9.98 0.04
CA SER A 179 12.24 11.20 -0.64
C SER A 179 13.62 11.66 -0.16
N GLN A 180 14.04 11.17 1.01
CA GLN A 180 15.27 11.54 1.73
C GLN A 180 16.44 10.54 1.53
N ASP A 181 16.38 9.68 0.52
CA ASP A 181 17.46 8.74 0.23
C ASP A 181 18.73 9.47 -0.27
N GLY A 182 19.88 9.20 0.36
CA GLY A 182 21.19 9.64 -0.13
C GLY A 182 21.57 9.00 -1.47
N LEU A 183 22.61 9.52 -2.15
CA LEU A 183 23.03 9.04 -3.49
C LEU A 183 23.27 7.52 -3.55
N ALA A 184 24.02 6.97 -2.58
CA ALA A 184 24.28 5.52 -2.51
C ALA A 184 22.99 4.72 -2.31
N ALA A 185 22.11 5.19 -1.41
CA ALA A 185 20.82 4.55 -1.19
C ALA A 185 19.96 4.58 -2.47
N ARG A 186 19.91 5.71 -3.17
CA ARG A 186 19.08 5.91 -4.36
C ARG A 186 19.55 5.10 -5.57
N PHE A 187 20.86 5.01 -5.81
CA PHE A 187 21.42 4.41 -7.02
C PHE A 187 21.87 2.96 -6.85
N VAL A 188 22.26 2.54 -5.63
CA VAL A 188 22.75 1.19 -5.38
C VAL A 188 21.74 0.39 -4.56
N ASN A 189 21.32 0.91 -3.40
CA ASN A 189 20.48 0.14 -2.50
C ASN A 189 19.08 -0.06 -3.07
N ARG A 190 18.44 1.00 -3.59
CA ARG A 190 17.06 0.95 -4.07
C ARG A 190 16.81 0.01 -5.24
N PRO A 191 17.65 -0.04 -6.30
CA PRO A 191 17.44 -1.02 -7.36
C PRO A 191 17.51 -2.47 -6.84
N LEU A 192 18.46 -2.74 -5.94
CA LEU A 192 18.68 -4.08 -5.41
C LEU A 192 17.64 -4.47 -4.36
N SER A 193 17.29 -3.56 -3.43
CA SER A 193 16.23 -3.76 -2.45
C SER A 193 14.91 -4.06 -3.15
N ARG A 194 14.52 -3.27 -4.16
CA ARG A 194 13.27 -3.48 -4.89
C ARG A 194 13.24 -4.82 -5.63
N PHE A 195 14.37 -5.26 -6.17
CA PHE A 195 14.46 -6.57 -6.81
C PHE A 195 14.18 -7.69 -5.79
N ILE A 196 14.80 -7.60 -4.60
CA ILE A 196 14.63 -8.56 -3.50
C ILE A 196 13.21 -8.50 -2.93
N SER A 197 12.71 -7.29 -2.64
CA SER A 197 11.34 -7.02 -2.20
C SER A 197 10.32 -7.64 -3.14
N ARG A 198 10.49 -7.55 -4.47
CA ARG A 198 9.56 -8.17 -5.43
C ARG A 198 9.45 -9.68 -5.27
N TRP A 199 10.55 -10.34 -4.91
CA TRP A 199 10.54 -11.77 -4.62
C TRP A 199 9.88 -12.05 -3.26
N LEU A 200 10.22 -11.26 -2.23
CA LEU A 200 9.65 -11.37 -0.88
C LEU A 200 8.15 -11.08 -0.82
N LEU A 201 7.62 -10.23 -1.71
CA LEU A 201 6.19 -9.96 -1.78
C LEU A 201 5.35 -11.20 -2.12
N ARG A 202 5.97 -12.21 -2.74
CA ARG A 202 5.32 -13.50 -3.05
C ARG A 202 5.23 -14.43 -1.84
N THR A 203 5.98 -14.15 -0.78
CA THR A 203 5.96 -14.94 0.45
C THR A 203 5.04 -14.30 1.48
N SER A 204 4.64 -15.05 2.51
CA SER A 204 3.85 -14.57 3.64
C SER A 204 4.69 -13.88 4.72
N LEU A 205 5.95 -13.56 4.44
CA LEU A 205 6.84 -12.92 5.42
C LEU A 205 6.34 -11.53 5.79
N THR A 206 6.36 -11.24 7.09
CA THR A 206 6.08 -9.93 7.65
C THR A 206 7.35 -9.06 7.63
N PRO A 207 7.21 -7.72 7.56
CA PRO A 207 8.35 -6.81 7.62
C PRO A 207 9.21 -7.03 8.88
N SER A 208 8.58 -7.17 10.06
CA SER A 208 9.30 -7.35 11.32
C SER A 208 10.12 -8.64 11.39
N THR A 209 9.59 -9.76 10.89
CA THR A 209 10.34 -11.02 10.83
C THR A 209 11.52 -10.93 9.88
N TRP A 210 11.37 -10.20 8.77
CA TRP A 210 12.48 -9.92 7.86
C TRP A 210 13.57 -9.10 8.54
N SER A 211 13.23 -7.97 9.17
CA SER A 211 14.19 -7.09 9.87
C SER A 211 14.95 -7.85 10.98
N MET A 212 14.25 -8.67 11.78
CA MET A 212 14.89 -9.53 12.79
C MET A 212 15.86 -10.55 12.17
N GLY A 213 15.50 -11.14 11.03
CA GLY A 213 16.34 -12.13 10.36
C GLY A 213 17.64 -11.55 9.81
N ILE A 214 17.59 -10.34 9.25
CA ILE A 214 18.78 -9.68 8.66
C ILE A 214 19.67 -9.01 9.72
N PHE A 215 19.17 -8.80 10.94
CA PHE A 215 19.94 -8.20 12.05
C PHE A 215 21.18 -9.03 12.46
N ILE A 216 21.27 -10.29 12.04
CA ILE A 216 22.49 -11.09 12.20
C ILE A 216 23.69 -10.52 11.42
N LEU A 217 23.43 -9.80 10.32
CA LEU A 217 24.48 -9.27 9.44
C LEU A 217 25.36 -8.21 10.11
N PRO A 218 24.84 -7.16 10.79
CA PRO A 218 25.70 -6.22 11.51
C PRO A 218 26.55 -6.90 12.59
N LEU A 219 26.04 -7.96 13.25
CA LEU A 219 26.84 -8.75 14.20
C LEU A 219 28.01 -9.47 13.49
N CYS A 220 27.76 -10.10 12.35
CA CYS A 220 28.83 -10.72 11.54
C CYS A 220 29.83 -9.68 11.04
N ALA A 221 29.37 -8.49 10.63
CA ALA A 221 30.24 -7.40 10.20
C ALA A 221 31.16 -6.95 11.34
N SER A 222 30.62 -6.78 12.55
CA SER A 222 31.39 -6.44 13.75
C SER A 222 32.50 -7.45 14.06
N VAL A 223 32.22 -8.75 13.95
CA VAL A 223 33.24 -9.80 14.14
C VAL A 223 34.36 -9.67 13.10
N ALA A 224 34.04 -9.31 11.85
CA ALA A 224 35.04 -9.08 10.82
C ALA A 224 35.88 -7.81 11.08
N PHE A 225 35.27 -6.72 11.56
CA PHE A 225 35.97 -5.48 11.89
C PHE A 225 36.95 -5.64 13.05
N VAL A 226 36.55 -6.35 14.12
CA VAL A 226 37.39 -6.57 15.31
C VAL A 226 38.70 -7.32 15.00
N GLN A 227 38.78 -8.07 13.90
CA GLN A 227 40.02 -8.74 13.49
C GLN A 227 41.15 -7.75 13.16
N GLY A 228 40.84 -6.47 12.87
CA GLY A 228 41.83 -5.43 12.60
C GLY A 228 42.68 -5.66 11.35
N THR A 229 42.33 -6.63 10.50
CA THR A 229 43.02 -6.91 9.23
C THR A 229 42.36 -6.15 8.08
N TYR A 230 43.13 -5.85 7.02
CA TYR A 230 42.58 -5.25 5.81
C TYR A 230 41.45 -6.10 5.20
N ALA A 231 41.62 -7.42 5.17
CA ALA A 231 40.60 -8.35 4.68
C ALA A 231 39.33 -8.32 5.55
N GLY A 232 39.48 -8.29 6.88
CA GLY A 232 38.35 -8.18 7.81
C GLY A 232 37.58 -6.87 7.64
N PHE A 233 38.29 -5.75 7.43
CA PHE A 233 37.67 -4.46 7.14
C PHE A 233 36.84 -4.49 5.85
N VAL A 234 37.41 -4.99 4.74
CA VAL A 234 36.70 -5.10 3.46
C VAL A 234 35.46 -6.01 3.58
N ALA A 235 35.61 -7.15 4.24
CA ALA A 235 34.50 -8.08 4.46
C ALA A 235 33.40 -7.45 5.34
N GLY A 236 33.78 -6.78 6.43
CA GLY A 236 32.83 -6.07 7.31
C GLY A 236 32.05 -4.99 6.56
N CYS A 237 32.73 -4.16 5.76
CA CYS A 237 32.07 -3.14 4.93
C CYS A 237 31.09 -3.77 3.92
N ALA A 238 31.48 -4.86 3.26
CA ALA A 238 30.60 -5.56 2.32
C ALA A 238 29.35 -6.15 3.00
N ILE A 239 29.51 -6.76 4.17
CA ILE A 239 28.37 -7.32 4.95
C ILE A 239 27.46 -6.20 5.44
N PHE A 240 28.02 -5.11 5.96
CA PHE A 240 27.24 -3.96 6.45
C PHE A 240 26.49 -3.26 5.30
N GLN A 241 27.13 -3.15 4.13
CA GLN A 241 26.48 -2.65 2.93
C GLN A 241 25.31 -3.55 2.51
N LEU A 242 25.47 -4.88 2.57
CA LEU A 242 24.39 -5.83 2.31
C LEU A 242 23.24 -5.65 3.31
N TYR A 243 23.53 -5.50 4.60
CA TYR A 243 22.52 -5.20 5.62
C TYR A 243 21.71 -3.94 5.24
N SER A 244 22.39 -2.84 4.90
CA SER A 244 21.73 -1.59 4.48
C SER A 244 20.82 -1.74 3.25
N ILE A 245 21.16 -2.65 2.32
CA ILE A 245 20.31 -2.95 1.16
C ILE A 245 19.07 -3.74 1.58
N LEU A 246 19.24 -4.77 2.42
CA LEU A 246 18.15 -5.65 2.84
C LEU A 246 17.19 -4.97 3.81
N ASP A 247 17.69 -4.06 4.63
CA ASP A 247 16.90 -3.24 5.56
C ASP A 247 15.84 -2.43 4.81
N GLY A 248 16.22 -1.78 3.70
CA GLY A 248 15.28 -1.05 2.84
C GLY A 248 14.12 -1.87 2.27
N CYS A 249 14.20 -3.21 2.26
CA CYS A 249 13.13 -4.09 1.81
C CYS A 249 11.94 -4.13 2.77
N ASP A 250 12.16 -3.97 4.08
CA ASP A 250 11.11 -4.12 5.08
C ASP A 250 10.00 -3.05 4.91
N GLY A 251 10.39 -1.81 4.65
CA GLY A 251 9.52 -0.68 4.45
C GLY A 251 8.81 -0.73 3.10
N GLU A 252 9.49 -1.26 2.08
CA GLU A 252 8.88 -1.53 0.77
C GLU A 252 7.78 -2.59 0.89
N ILE A 253 8.04 -3.68 1.60
CA ILE A 253 7.05 -4.73 1.89
C ILE A 253 5.91 -4.18 2.76
N ALA A 254 6.23 -3.41 3.80
CA ALA A 254 5.23 -2.83 4.70
C ALA A 254 4.27 -1.88 3.96
N ARG A 255 4.78 -1.04 3.04
CA ARG A 255 3.94 -0.16 2.21
C ARG A 255 3.08 -0.96 1.23
N ALA A 256 3.67 -1.93 0.55
CA ALA A 256 2.96 -2.66 -0.51
C ALA A 256 1.85 -3.60 0.03
N LYS A 257 2.03 -4.13 1.25
CA LYS A 257 1.07 -5.03 1.92
C LYS A 257 0.18 -4.36 2.97
N PHE A 258 0.26 -3.03 3.16
CA PHE A 258 -0.45 -2.32 4.24
C PHE A 258 -0.12 -2.87 5.66
N LEU A 259 1.15 -3.23 5.88
CA LEU A 259 1.63 -3.79 7.15
C LEU A 259 2.50 -2.81 7.94
N GLN A 260 2.41 -1.51 7.66
CA GLN A 260 3.11 -0.52 8.48
C GLN A 260 2.48 -0.47 9.87
N SER A 261 3.34 -0.53 10.89
CA SER A 261 2.93 -0.43 12.29
C SER A 261 3.91 0.46 13.05
N GLU A 262 3.46 1.06 14.14
CA GLU A 262 4.38 1.78 15.05
C GLU A 262 5.45 0.85 15.62
N PHE A 263 5.06 -0.38 15.96
CA PHE A 263 5.99 -1.38 16.47
C PHE A 263 7.09 -1.68 15.45
N GLY A 264 6.72 -1.96 14.19
CA GLY A 264 7.69 -2.21 13.12
C GLY A 264 8.63 -1.02 12.91
N ARG A 265 8.10 0.21 12.94
CA ARG A 265 8.91 1.43 12.82
C ARG A 265 9.90 1.61 13.97
N ARG A 266 9.48 1.29 15.21
CA ARG A 266 10.37 1.34 16.39
C ARG A 266 11.43 0.24 16.34
N LEU A 267 11.06 -0.95 15.89
CA LEU A 267 11.98 -2.08 15.72
C LEU A 267 13.07 -1.75 14.69
N ASP A 268 12.67 -1.26 13.52
CA ASP A 268 13.55 -0.73 12.45
C ASP A 268 14.55 0.29 13.03
N SER A 269 14.04 1.33 13.72
CA SER A 269 14.91 2.35 14.33
C SER A 269 15.85 1.81 15.41
N LEU A 270 15.43 0.79 16.16
CA LEU A 270 16.27 0.15 17.18
C LEU A 270 17.38 -0.70 16.54
N CYS A 271 17.04 -1.49 15.51
CA CYS A 271 18.01 -2.28 14.75
C CYS A 271 19.07 -1.39 14.10
N ASP A 272 18.66 -0.27 13.50
CA ASP A 272 19.56 0.74 12.95
C ASP A 272 20.47 1.36 14.00
N LEU A 273 19.92 1.72 15.17
CA LEU A 273 20.72 2.28 16.26
C LEU A 273 21.79 1.30 16.72
N ILE A 274 21.42 0.05 16.97
CA ILE A 274 22.35 -0.98 17.44
C ILE A 274 23.38 -1.31 16.37
N GLY A 275 22.95 -1.48 15.11
CA GLY A 275 23.85 -1.75 13.99
C GLY A 275 24.89 -0.65 13.79
N ASN A 276 24.48 0.62 13.86
CA ASN A 276 25.40 1.75 13.76
C ASN A 276 26.32 1.89 14.99
N ALA A 277 25.82 1.61 16.20
CA ALA A 277 26.65 1.60 17.40
C ALA A 277 27.73 0.51 17.33
N LEU A 278 27.36 -0.69 16.87
CA LEU A 278 28.27 -1.80 16.62
C LEU A 278 29.36 -1.44 15.60
N LEU A 279 28.98 -0.79 14.50
CA LEU A 279 29.94 -0.31 13.50
C LEU A 279 30.92 0.69 14.11
N ALA A 280 30.42 1.69 14.85
CA ALA A 280 31.25 2.73 15.47
C ALA A 280 32.23 2.14 16.51
N LEU A 281 31.76 1.21 17.36
CA LEU A 281 32.57 0.58 18.41
C LEU A 281 33.61 -0.40 17.89
N THR A 282 33.45 -0.94 16.68
CA THR A 282 34.39 -1.92 16.11
C THR A 282 35.41 -1.31 15.15
N LEU A 283 35.22 -0.04 14.79
CA LEU A 283 36.13 0.73 13.94
C LEU A 283 37.08 1.66 14.71
N GLY A 284 36.80 1.95 15.98
CA GLY A 284 37.61 2.80 16.86
C GLY A 284 37.88 2.12 18.20
#